data_AF-A0A6L3FC22-F1
#
_entry.id   AF-A0A6L3FC22-F1
#
_cell.length_a   1.000
_cell.length_b   1.000
_cell.length_c   1.000
_cell.angle_alpha   90.00
_cell.angle_beta   90.00
_cell.angle_gamma   90.00
#
_symmetry.space_group_name_H-M   'P 1'
#
loop_
_entity.id
_entity.type
_entity.pdbx_description
1 polymer ?
#
loop_
_entity_poly.entity_id
_entity_poly.type
_entity_poly.pdbx_seq_one_letter_code
_entity_poly.pdbx_strand_id
1 'polypeptide(L)'
;MKSKKILLILFISIIVIICSCLIFLTSPYGQCIDFLSGYVPESARDQLISRFVKAAINQDEETLLATSNEPVAAMMLELQPELSEQYTVTYIDNLAGLYEYRIKFNSGLELYVNIYGTWPTCPDFNVTEDEIIQNISVNSVQNITEP
;
A
#
# COMPACT_ATOMS: atom_id res chain seq x y z
N MET A 1 -20.42 53.84 -9.42
CA MET A 1 -20.25 52.74 -10.40
C MET A 1 -18.83 52.13 -10.47
N LYS A 2 -17.77 52.73 -9.91
CA LYS A 2 -16.39 52.18 -9.96
C LYS A 2 -16.15 50.98 -9.03
N SER A 3 -16.78 50.94 -7.85
CA SER A 3 -16.55 49.89 -6.84
C SER A 3 -17.03 48.48 -7.26
N LYS A 4 -18.16 48.38 -7.98
CA LYS A 4 -18.71 47.08 -8.43
C LYS A 4 -17.82 46.33 -9.44
N LYS A 5 -17.00 47.06 -10.22
CA LYS A 5 -16.09 46.45 -11.21
C LYS A 5 -14.86 45.81 -10.57
N ILE A 6 -14.35 46.41 -9.49
CA ILE A 6 -13.19 45.90 -8.74
C ILE A 6 -13.56 44.60 -8.00
N LEU A 7 -14.76 44.57 -7.41
CA LEU A 7 -15.26 43.38 -6.71
C LEU A 7 -15.44 42.18 -7.66
N LEU A 8 -15.89 42.42 -8.90
CA LEU A 8 -16.07 41.38 -9.91
C LEU A 8 -14.73 40.78 -10.36
N ILE A 9 -13.71 41.63 -10.56
CA ILE A 9 -12.37 41.18 -10.98
C ILE A 9 -11.73 40.32 -9.90
N LEU A 10 -11.81 40.74 -8.63
CA LEU A 10 -11.29 39.96 -7.50
C LEU A 10 -11.96 38.59 -7.38
N PHE A 11 -13.28 38.52 -7.60
CA PHE A 11 -14.02 37.26 -7.54
C PHE A 11 -13.60 36.27 -8.63
N ILE A 12 -13.40 36.77 -9.87
CA ILE A 12 -12.92 35.94 -10.99
C ILE A 12 -11.50 35.43 -10.72
N SER A 13 -10.60 36.29 -10.23
CA SER A 13 -9.22 35.89 -9.91
C SER A 13 -9.16 34.80 -8.84
N ILE A 14 -10.00 34.87 -7.82
CA ILE A 14 -10.07 33.84 -6.77
C ILE A 14 -10.59 32.51 -7.34
N ILE A 15 -11.61 32.53 -8.20
CA ILE A 15 -12.14 31.31 -8.85
C ILE A 15 -11.06 30.65 -9.72
N VAL A 16 -10.29 31.43 -10.48
CA VAL A 16 -9.19 30.88 -11.31
C VAL A 16 -8.11 30.26 -10.45
N ILE A 17 -7.74 30.87 -9.32
CA ILE A 17 -6.76 30.30 -8.38
C ILE A 17 -7.29 29.01 -7.75
N ILE A 18 -8.55 28.97 -7.31
CA ILE A 18 -9.17 27.78 -6.72
C ILE A 18 -9.26 26.65 -7.76
N CYS A 19 -9.67 26.94 -8.99
CA CYS A 19 -9.70 25.96 -10.08
C CYS A 19 -8.30 25.46 -10.45
N SER A 20 -7.29 26.34 -10.46
CA SER A 20 -5.92 25.96 -10.77
C SER A 20 -5.31 25.10 -9.66
N CYS A 21 -5.55 25.43 -8.39
CA CYS A 21 -5.12 24.61 -7.26
C CYS A 21 -5.84 23.26 -7.21
N LEU A 22 -7.10 23.18 -7.61
CA LEU A 22 -7.82 21.90 -7.72
C LEU A 22 -7.22 21.01 -8.81
N ILE A 23 -6.78 21.58 -9.95
CA ILE A 23 -6.14 20.80 -11.02
C ILE A 23 -4.75 20.25 -10.58
N PHE A 24 -4.00 21.00 -9.78
CA PHE A 24 -2.73 20.52 -9.21
C PHE A 24 -2.90 19.53 -8.05
N LEU A 25 -4.04 19.55 -7.35
CA LEU A 25 -4.37 18.61 -6.27
C LEU A 25 -5.02 17.31 -6.77
N THR A 26 -5.46 17.24 -8.04
CA THR A 26 -5.95 16.02 -8.69
C THR A 26 -4.89 15.27 -9.48
N SER A 27 -3.61 15.45 -9.17
CA SER A 27 -2.56 14.54 -9.61
C SER A 27 -2.16 13.61 -8.46
N PRO A 28 -2.98 12.62 -8.10
CA PRO A 28 -2.52 11.57 -7.23
C PRO A 28 -1.55 10.69 -8.04
N TYR A 29 -0.31 10.65 -7.58
CA TYR A 29 0.56 9.47 -7.60
C TYR A 29 0.84 8.77 -8.95
N GLY A 30 2.08 8.93 -9.41
CA GLY A 30 2.86 7.90 -10.11
C GLY A 30 2.16 7.18 -11.25
N GLN A 31 2.17 7.79 -12.45
CA GLN A 31 1.95 7.03 -13.68
C GLN A 31 2.94 5.87 -13.72
N CYS A 32 2.50 4.65 -14.03
CA CYS A 32 3.41 3.58 -14.45
C CYS A 32 4.20 4.12 -15.64
N ILE A 33 5.46 4.55 -15.42
CA ILE A 33 6.28 5.11 -16.51
C ILE A 33 6.58 4.02 -17.56
N ASP A 34 6.41 2.75 -17.19
CA ASP A 34 6.66 1.61 -18.07
C ASP A 34 5.58 0.53 -17.95
N PHE A 35 4.66 0.50 -18.91
CA PHE A 35 3.59 -0.50 -19.05
C PHE A 35 4.11 -1.93 -19.20
N LEU A 36 5.36 -2.12 -19.63
CA LEU A 36 5.98 -3.43 -19.86
C LEU A 36 6.78 -3.94 -18.67
N SER A 37 6.91 -3.14 -17.62
CA SER A 37 7.77 -3.46 -16.49
C SER A 37 7.22 -4.56 -15.57
N GLY A 38 5.92 -4.87 -15.66
CA GLY A 38 5.28 -5.90 -14.82
C GLY A 38 5.26 -5.56 -13.32
N TYR A 39 5.63 -4.32 -12.95
CA TYR A 39 5.68 -3.90 -11.56
C TYR A 39 4.28 -3.78 -10.95
N VAL A 40 4.16 -4.27 -9.73
CA VAL A 40 2.97 -4.15 -8.89
C VAL A 40 2.90 -2.71 -8.40
N PRO A 41 1.73 -2.03 -8.48
CA PRO A 41 1.56 -0.69 -7.92
C PRO A 41 1.87 -0.66 -6.42
N GLU A 42 2.51 0.43 -5.95
CA GLU A 42 2.81 0.63 -4.53
C GLU A 42 1.55 0.54 -3.65
N SER A 43 0.46 1.19 -4.08
CA SER A 43 -0.82 1.14 -3.38
C SER A 43 -1.39 -0.27 -3.22
N ALA A 44 -1.16 -1.17 -4.18
CA ALA A 44 -1.60 -2.56 -4.09
C ALA A 44 -0.76 -3.34 -3.07
N ARG A 45 0.57 -3.14 -3.07
CA ARG A 45 1.48 -3.77 -2.10
C ARG A 45 1.19 -3.32 -0.68
N ASP A 46 0.98 -2.03 -0.47
CA ASP A 46 0.66 -1.47 0.85
C ASP A 46 -0.68 -2.00 1.39
N GLN A 47 -1.69 -2.10 0.51
CA GLN A 47 -2.97 -2.70 0.87
C GLN A 47 -2.83 -4.17 1.24
N LEU A 48 -2.05 -4.95 0.47
CA LEU A 48 -1.78 -6.35 0.80
C LEU A 48 -1.10 -6.48 2.17
N ILE A 49 -0.02 -5.72 2.43
CA ILE A 49 0.68 -5.76 3.73
C ILE A 49 -0.26 -5.37 4.87
N SER A 50 -0.99 -4.26 4.72
CA SER A 50 -1.91 -3.81 5.77
C SER A 50 -2.97 -4.86 6.06
N ARG A 51 -3.51 -5.53 5.04
CA ARG A 51 -4.53 -6.57 5.19
C ARG A 51 -3.94 -7.80 5.87
N PHE A 52 -2.79 -8.27 5.41
CA PHE A 52 -2.09 -9.42 5.97
C PHE A 52 -1.76 -9.22 7.45
N VAL A 53 -1.20 -8.07 7.83
CA VAL A 53 -0.86 -7.76 9.23
C VAL A 53 -2.12 -7.64 10.09
N LYS A 54 -3.17 -6.97 9.61
CA LYS A 54 -4.45 -6.87 10.34
C LYS A 54 -5.11 -8.23 10.53
N ALA A 55 -5.06 -9.10 9.53
CA ALA A 55 -5.59 -10.45 9.62
C ALA A 55 -4.85 -11.25 10.69
N ALA A 56 -3.52 -11.14 10.73
CA ALA A 56 -2.71 -11.76 11.79
C ALA A 56 -3.07 -11.26 13.19
N ILE A 57 -3.18 -9.94 13.38
CA ILE A 57 -3.57 -9.33 14.67
C ILE A 57 -4.94 -9.83 15.12
N ASN A 58 -5.89 -9.93 14.19
CA ASN A 58 -7.28 -10.30 14.46
C ASN A 58 -7.55 -11.81 14.46
N GLN A 59 -6.53 -12.65 14.23
CA GLN A 59 -6.67 -14.11 14.07
C GLN A 59 -7.65 -14.49 12.95
N ASP A 60 -7.70 -13.68 11.90
CA ASP A 60 -8.49 -13.94 10.69
C ASP A 60 -7.73 -14.89 9.76
N GLU A 61 -7.85 -16.18 10.03
CA GLU A 61 -7.19 -17.25 9.29
C GLU A 61 -7.59 -17.27 7.81
N GLU A 62 -8.85 -16.99 7.50
CA GLU A 62 -9.35 -16.95 6.12
C GLU A 62 -8.62 -15.87 5.31
N THR A 63 -8.53 -14.65 5.83
CA THR A 63 -7.82 -13.56 5.15
C THR A 63 -6.30 -13.83 5.09
N LEU A 64 -5.70 -14.44 6.11
CA LEU A 64 -4.29 -14.83 6.08
C LEU A 64 -4.00 -15.82 4.95
N LEU A 65 -4.83 -16.86 4.82
CA LEU A 65 -4.70 -17.85 3.74
C LEU A 65 -5.02 -17.25 2.37
N ALA A 66 -5.93 -16.28 2.28
CA ALA A 66 -6.19 -15.57 1.04
C ALA A 66 -5.01 -14.68 0.60
N THR A 67 -4.25 -14.13 1.55
CA THR A 67 -3.15 -13.18 1.25
C THR A 67 -1.76 -13.82 1.26
N SER A 68 -1.65 -15.11 1.59
CA SER A 68 -0.38 -15.83 1.75
C SER A 68 -0.51 -17.33 1.49
N ASN A 69 0.42 -18.15 2.00
CA ASN A 69 0.36 -19.61 1.96
C ASN A 69 0.23 -20.19 3.38
N GLU A 70 -0.17 -21.46 3.49
CA GLU A 70 -0.41 -22.13 4.79
C GLU A 70 0.76 -21.99 5.79
N PRO A 71 2.05 -22.23 5.41
CA PRO A 71 3.16 -22.02 6.34
C PRO A 71 3.28 -20.59 6.87
N VAL A 72 3.06 -19.59 6.01
CA VAL A 72 3.13 -18.18 6.39
C VAL A 72 1.97 -17.81 7.31
N ALA A 73 0.75 -18.25 7.00
CA ALA A 73 -0.42 -18.03 7.83
C ALA A 73 -0.23 -18.63 9.24
N ALA A 74 0.26 -19.87 9.32
CA ALA A 74 0.54 -20.54 10.58
C ALA A 74 1.59 -19.78 11.42
N MET A 75 2.70 -19.35 10.82
CA MET A 75 3.72 -18.56 11.51
C MET A 75 3.16 -17.25 12.06
N MET A 76 2.32 -16.55 11.29
CA MET A 76 1.73 -15.29 11.75
C MET A 76 0.76 -15.49 12.92
N LEU A 77 0.00 -16.59 12.93
CA LEU A 77 -0.88 -16.94 14.03
C LEU A 77 -0.09 -17.27 15.30
N GLU A 78 1.06 -17.95 15.18
CA GLU A 78 1.96 -18.22 16.31
C GLU A 78 2.55 -16.92 16.91
N LEU A 79 2.89 -15.96 16.05
CA LEU A 79 3.44 -14.66 16.46
C LEU A 79 2.38 -13.67 16.97
N GLN A 80 1.08 -13.99 16.86
CA GLN A 80 -0.02 -13.09 17.17
C GLN A 80 0.09 -12.35 18.52
N PRO A 81 0.54 -12.98 19.63
CA PRO A 81 0.66 -12.29 20.92
C PRO A 81 1.65 -11.11 20.92
N GLU A 82 2.58 -11.08 19.97
CA GLU A 82 3.60 -10.04 19.83
C GLU A 82 3.23 -9.00 18.76
N LEU A 83 2.17 -9.24 17.98
CA LEU A 83 1.69 -8.31 16.95
C LEU A 83 0.84 -7.20 17.59
N SER A 84 0.89 -6.00 17.01
CA SER A 84 0.07 -4.87 17.44
C SER A 84 -0.31 -3.98 16.27
N GLU A 85 -1.40 -3.21 16.41
CA GLU A 85 -1.83 -2.25 15.39
C GLU A 85 -0.81 -1.12 15.17
N GLN A 86 0.13 -0.94 16.10
CA GLN A 86 1.20 0.04 16.01
C GLN A 86 2.46 -0.62 15.44
N TYR A 87 2.61 -0.52 14.12
CA TYR A 87 3.78 -1.00 13.40
C TYR A 87 4.25 0.00 12.34
N THR A 88 5.48 -0.17 11.90
CA THR A 88 6.08 0.57 10.80
C THR A 88 6.49 -0.41 9.71
N VAL A 89 6.22 -0.03 8.46
CA VAL A 89 6.61 -0.80 7.27
C VAL A 89 7.69 -0.03 6.53
N THR A 90 8.83 -0.68 6.29
CA THR A 90 9.92 -0.12 5.51
C THR A 90 10.13 -0.99 4.27
N TYR A 91 9.96 -0.39 3.10
CA TYR A 91 10.33 -1.02 1.83
C TYR A 91 11.86 -1.08 1.72
N ILE A 92 12.38 -2.25 1.38
CA ILE A 92 13.83 -2.50 1.28
C ILE A 92 14.25 -2.45 -0.19
N ASP A 93 13.76 -3.38 -1.00
CA ASP A 93 14.16 -3.52 -2.40
C ASP A 93 13.11 -4.26 -3.24
N ASN A 94 13.33 -4.28 -4.56
CA ASN A 94 12.60 -5.10 -5.53
C ASN A 94 13.57 -5.81 -6.45
N LEU A 95 13.45 -7.13 -6.49
CA LEU A 95 14.15 -7.98 -7.43
C LEU A 95 13.15 -8.74 -8.31
N ALA A 96 12.88 -8.21 -9.50
CA ALA A 96 12.09 -8.87 -10.55
C ALA A 96 10.68 -9.34 -10.10
N GLY A 97 9.94 -8.49 -9.38
CA GLY A 97 8.59 -8.82 -8.90
C GLY A 97 8.57 -9.51 -7.53
N LEU A 98 9.74 -9.69 -6.91
CA LEU A 98 9.88 -9.94 -5.49
C LEU A 98 10.10 -8.59 -4.78
N TYR A 99 9.22 -8.24 -3.85
CA TYR A 99 9.29 -7.00 -3.09
C TYR A 99 9.57 -7.32 -1.63
N GLU A 100 10.58 -6.66 -1.08
CA GLU A 100 11.10 -6.97 0.24
C GLU A 100 10.76 -5.85 1.23
N TYR A 101 10.25 -6.24 2.40
CA TYR A 101 9.81 -5.32 3.43
C TYR A 101 10.35 -5.73 4.79
N ARG A 102 10.60 -4.73 5.63
CA ARG A 102 10.74 -4.89 7.07
C ARG A 102 9.51 -4.32 7.76
N ILE A 103 8.90 -5.12 8.65
CA ILE A 103 7.80 -4.68 9.50
C ILE A 103 8.30 -4.69 10.95
N LYS A 104 8.21 -3.55 11.63
CA LYS A 104 8.61 -3.40 13.03
C LYS A 104 7.43 -3.01 13.88
N PHE A 105 7.12 -3.84 14.86
CA PHE A 105 6.03 -3.64 15.82
C PHE A 105 6.52 -2.91 17.07
N ASN A 106 5.60 -2.28 17.81
CA ASN A 106 5.94 -1.60 19.06
C ASN A 106 6.41 -2.54 20.18
N SER A 107 6.11 -3.84 20.07
CA SER A 107 6.55 -4.90 21.00
C SER A 107 8.05 -5.16 20.93
N GLY A 108 8.70 -4.70 19.85
CA GLY A 108 10.10 -5.03 19.54
C GLY A 108 10.23 -6.11 18.46
N LEU A 109 9.14 -6.82 18.12
CA LEU A 109 9.13 -7.81 17.05
C LEU A 109 9.47 -7.14 15.70
N GLU A 110 10.46 -7.71 15.01
CA GLU A 110 10.81 -7.33 13.63
C GLU A 110 10.61 -8.52 12.69
N LEU A 111 9.86 -8.29 11.61
CA LEU A 111 9.60 -9.27 10.56
C LEU A 111 10.22 -8.82 9.26
N TYR A 112 10.88 -9.76 8.57
CA TYR A 112 11.23 -9.64 7.17
C TYR A 112 10.14 -10.31 6.33
N VAL A 113 9.56 -9.58 5.38
CA VAL A 113 8.40 -10.02 4.60
C VAL A 113 8.70 -9.86 3.12
N ASN A 114 8.50 -10.94 2.37
CA ASN A 114 8.60 -10.91 0.92
C ASN A 114 7.23 -11.07 0.29
N ILE A 115 6.92 -10.17 -0.63
CA ILE A 115 5.73 -10.23 -1.47
C ILE A 115 6.18 -10.64 -2.86
N TYR A 116 5.51 -11.62 -3.43
CA TYR A 116 5.68 -11.93 -4.84
C TYR A 116 4.44 -11.47 -5.60
N GLY A 117 4.68 -10.88 -6.76
CA GLY A 117 3.68 -10.91 -7.80
C GLY A 117 4.02 -10.04 -8.99
N THR A 118 3.23 -10.22 -10.02
CA THR A 118 3.42 -9.59 -11.32
C THR A 118 2.09 -8.99 -11.73
N TRP A 119 2.14 -7.76 -12.24
CA TRP A 119 0.94 -7.07 -12.67
C TRP A 119 0.90 -7.03 -14.20
N PRO A 120 -0.06 -7.71 -14.85
CA PRO A 120 0.01 -7.98 -16.29
C PRO A 120 -0.15 -6.74 -17.17
N THR A 121 -0.86 -5.72 -16.69
CA THR A 121 -1.08 -4.44 -17.38
C THR A 121 -1.16 -3.34 -16.34
N CYS A 122 -0.56 -2.16 -16.55
CA CYS A 122 -0.70 -1.05 -15.60
C CYS A 122 -2.18 -0.86 -15.26
N PRO A 123 -2.61 -1.05 -14.00
CA PRO A 123 -4.01 -1.03 -13.67
C PRO A 123 -4.54 0.39 -13.84
N ASP A 124 -5.76 0.49 -14.33
CA ASP A 124 -6.53 1.72 -14.17
C ASP A 124 -6.56 2.03 -12.66
N PHE A 125 -6.41 3.30 -12.30
CA PHE A 125 -6.05 3.83 -10.96
C PHE A 125 -6.85 3.30 -9.75
N ASN A 126 -7.89 2.49 -9.95
CA ASN A 126 -8.71 1.86 -8.94
C ASN A 126 -8.51 0.33 -8.91
N VAL A 127 -7.44 -0.11 -8.25
CA VAL A 127 -7.16 -1.53 -8.01
C VAL A 127 -8.10 -2.09 -6.95
N THR A 128 -8.84 -3.14 -7.29
CA THR A 128 -9.77 -3.82 -6.37
C THR A 128 -9.07 -4.84 -5.47
N GLU A 129 -9.71 -5.22 -4.37
CA GLU A 129 -9.19 -6.23 -3.46
C GLU A 129 -9.03 -7.60 -4.11
N ASP A 130 -9.97 -8.00 -4.96
CA ASP A 130 -9.91 -9.26 -5.68
C ASP A 130 -8.71 -9.27 -6.63
N GLU A 131 -8.45 -8.15 -7.31
CA GLU A 131 -7.27 -8.02 -8.18
C GLU A 131 -5.97 -8.09 -7.37
N ILE A 132 -5.92 -7.52 -6.16
CA ILE A 132 -4.75 -7.62 -5.27
C ILE A 132 -4.49 -9.09 -4.96
N ILE A 133 -5.48 -9.81 -4.42
CA ILE A 133 -5.31 -11.19 -3.98
C ILE A 133 -5.00 -12.14 -5.15
N GLN A 134 -5.52 -11.85 -6.35
CA GLN A 134 -5.24 -12.66 -7.54
C GLN A 134 -3.83 -12.48 -8.11
N ASN A 135 -3.23 -11.29 -7.95
CA ASN A 135 -1.98 -10.95 -8.64
C ASN A 135 -0.76 -10.87 -7.70
N ILE A 136 -0.97 -10.68 -6.39
CA ILE A 136 0.11 -10.57 -5.41
C ILE A 136 -0.18 -11.34 -4.13
N SER A 137 0.86 -11.92 -3.54
CA SER A 137 0.75 -12.65 -2.29
C SER A 137 2.00 -12.52 -1.43
N VAL A 138 1.84 -12.66 -0.11
CA VAL A 138 2.96 -12.77 0.81
C VAL A 138 3.56 -14.16 0.67
N ASN A 139 4.79 -14.22 0.16
CA ASN A 139 5.46 -15.47 -0.15
C ASN A 139 6.24 -16.03 1.04
N SER A 140 6.82 -15.17 1.87
CA SER A 140 7.57 -15.58 3.05
C SER A 140 7.57 -14.52 4.15
N VAL A 141 7.61 -14.98 5.39
CA VAL A 141 7.86 -14.17 6.59
C VAL A 141 9.01 -14.79 7.38
N GLN A 142 9.87 -13.97 7.95
CA GLN A 142 10.93 -14.39 8.86
C GLN A 142 10.96 -13.47 10.07
N ASN A 143 10.98 -14.03 11.28
CA ASN A 143 11.27 -13.28 12.49
C ASN A 143 12.78 -12.98 12.52
N ILE A 144 13.12 -11.69 12.53
CA ILE A 144 14.51 -11.19 12.53
C ILE A 144 14.82 -10.39 13.79
N THR A 145 14.00 -10.54 14.83
CA THR A 145 14.22 -9.89 16.13
C THR A 145 15.56 -10.34 16.70
N GLU A 146 16.44 -9.40 17.00
CA GLU A 146 17.72 -9.71 17.63
C GLU A 146 17.49 -10.33 19.02
N PRO A 147 18.22 -11.39 19.39
CA PRO A 147 18.09 -12.06 20.69
C PRO A 147 18.55 -11.21 21.87
#